data_AF-A0A820K8M9-F1
#
_entry.id   AF-A0A820K8M9-F1
#
_cell.length_a   1.000
_cell.length_b   1.000
_cell.length_c   1.000
_cell.angle_alpha   90.00
_cell.angle_beta   90.00
_cell.angle_gamma   90.00
#
_symmetry.space_group_name_H-M   'P 1'
#
loop_
_entity.id
_entity.type
_entity.pdbx_description
1 polymer ?
#
loop_
_entity_poly.entity_id
_entity_poly.type
_entity_poly.pdbx_seq_one_letter_code
_entity_poly.pdbx_strand_id
1 'polypeptide(L)'
;VYLERVLSYGELDLCPSNWKRLVLGAIMLASKVWDDQAVWNVDFCQILKDITVHEMNELEREYIQLLQFNVNVGSSIYAKYYFDLRQLAKDNKISFPDELLTKEKAIKLEASSIANNRLQQPLPNQSNPAHL
;
A
#
# COMPACT_ATOMS: atom_id res chain seq x y z
N VAL A 1 -0.95 11.17 1.37
CA VAL A 1 -0.09 11.19 2.58
C VAL A 1 1.39 11.27 2.23
N TYR A 2 2.05 10.20 1.74
CA TYR A 2 3.51 10.20 1.54
C TYR A 2 4.00 11.25 0.53
N LEU A 3 3.26 11.49 -0.54
CA LEU A 3 3.60 12.55 -1.50
C LEU A 3 3.63 13.94 -0.84
N GLU A 4 2.54 14.30 -0.15
CA GLU A 4 2.47 15.58 0.56
C GLU A 4 3.53 15.72 1.65
N ARG A 5 3.83 14.65 2.40
CA ARG A 5 4.91 14.68 3.39
C ARG A 5 6.27 14.99 2.75
N VAL A 6 6.59 14.37 1.61
CA VAL A 6 7.86 14.64 0.93
C VAL A 6 7.92 16.07 0.38
N LEU A 7 6.82 16.56 -0.20
CA LEU A 7 6.76 17.96 -0.67
C LEU A 7 6.97 18.94 0.51
N SER A 8 6.32 18.69 1.65
CA SER A 8 6.41 19.54 2.83
C SER A 8 7.74 19.43 3.57
N TYR A 9 8.25 18.22 3.81
CA TYR A 9 9.50 18.00 4.58
C TYR A 9 10.75 18.29 3.76
N GLY A 10 10.70 18.01 2.46
CA GLY A 10 11.79 18.29 1.54
C GLY A 10 11.78 19.71 0.96
N GLU A 11 10.78 20.53 1.32
CA GLU A 11 10.54 21.87 0.73
C GLU A 11 10.57 21.80 -0.81
N LEU A 12 9.91 20.80 -1.38
CA LEU A 12 9.89 20.51 -2.81
C LEU A 12 8.56 20.92 -3.42
N ASP A 13 8.62 21.44 -4.64
CA ASP A 13 7.46 21.66 -5.48
C ASP A 13 7.28 20.54 -6.51
N LEU A 14 6.02 20.23 -6.82
CA LEU A 14 5.67 19.28 -7.86
C LEU A 14 5.81 19.95 -9.24
N CYS A 15 6.76 19.45 -10.04
CA CYS A 15 7.11 20.00 -11.34
C CYS A 15 7.05 18.91 -12.44
N PRO A 16 6.87 19.30 -13.72
CA PRO A 16 6.86 18.36 -14.85
C PRO A 16 8.11 17.46 -14.95
N SER A 17 9.25 17.90 -14.40
CA SER A 17 10.51 17.16 -14.38
C SER A 17 10.64 16.12 -13.26
N ASN A 18 9.91 16.27 -12.14
CA ASN A 18 10.10 15.46 -10.93
C ASN A 18 8.87 14.63 -10.53
N TRP A 19 7.67 14.97 -11.02
CA TRP A 19 6.41 14.35 -10.57
C TRP A 19 6.41 12.83 -10.68
N LYS A 20 6.98 12.28 -11.76
CA LYS A 20 7.00 10.83 -12.01
C LYS A 20 7.77 10.10 -10.91
N ARG A 21 8.93 10.62 -10.50
CA ARG A 21 9.77 10.02 -9.44
C ARG A 21 9.12 10.17 -8.07
N LEU A 22 8.53 11.33 -7.78
CA LEU A 22 7.85 11.58 -6.50
C LEU A 22 6.61 10.70 -6.32
N VAL A 23 5.76 10.60 -7.35
CA VAL A 23 4.58 9.74 -7.30
C VAL A 23 4.97 8.26 -7.23
N LEU A 24 5.99 7.85 -7.98
CA LEU A 24 6.49 6.49 -7.94
C LEU A 24 7.00 6.11 -6.54
N GLY A 25 7.82 6.96 -5.92
CA GLY A 25 8.33 6.70 -4.56
C GLY A 25 7.20 6.59 -3.53
N ALA A 26 6.16 7.42 -3.66
CA ALA A 26 4.98 7.34 -2.79
C ALA A 26 4.23 6.01 -2.93
N ILE A 27 4.03 5.52 -4.17
CA ILE A 27 3.34 4.25 -4.46
C ILE A 27 4.17 3.07 -3.94
N MET A 28 5.47 3.06 -4.25
CA MET A 28 6.39 2.02 -3.83
C MET A 28 6.40 1.84 -2.31
N LEU A 29 6.51 2.94 -1.55
CA LEU A 29 6.46 2.87 -0.09
C LEU A 29 5.09 2.45 0.43
N ALA A 30 4.00 2.91 -0.19
CA ALA A 30 2.66 2.48 0.22
C ALA A 30 2.49 0.97 0.08
N SER A 31 2.93 0.39 -1.05
CA SER A 31 2.92 -1.06 -1.26
C SER A 31 3.78 -1.78 -0.22
N LYS A 32 4.98 -1.30 0.08
CA LYS A 32 5.86 -1.99 1.04
C LYS A 32 5.38 -1.93 2.50
N VAL A 33 4.72 -0.84 2.89
CA VAL A 33 4.30 -0.62 4.28
C VAL A 33 2.94 -1.26 4.57
N TRP A 34 2.05 -1.31 3.58
CA TRP A 34 0.65 -1.70 3.79
C TRP A 34 0.28 -3.04 3.14
N ASP A 35 1.12 -3.61 2.29
CA ASP A 35 0.91 -4.97 1.78
C ASP A 35 1.43 -6.00 2.79
N ASP A 36 0.65 -7.05 3.02
CA ASP A 36 1.02 -8.16 3.90
C ASP A 36 2.09 -9.06 3.26
N GLN A 37 2.27 -8.96 1.94
CA GLN A 37 3.32 -9.68 1.21
C GLN A 37 4.60 -8.85 1.12
N ALA A 38 5.75 -9.51 1.28
CA ALA A 38 7.03 -8.86 1.08
C ALA A 38 7.24 -8.53 -0.41
N VAL A 39 7.30 -7.23 -0.73
CA VAL A 39 7.55 -6.72 -2.08
C VAL A 39 9.01 -6.28 -2.22
N TRP A 40 9.70 -6.77 -3.23
CA TRP A 40 11.09 -6.42 -3.51
C TRP A 40 11.17 -5.34 -4.60
N ASN A 41 12.25 -4.55 -4.59
CA ASN A 41 12.45 -3.51 -5.63
C ASN A 41 12.54 -4.07 -7.05
N VAL A 42 13.00 -5.32 -7.20
CA VAL A 42 13.05 -6.00 -8.49
C VAL A 42 11.65 -6.25 -9.07
N ASP A 43 10.63 -6.45 -8.23
CA ASP A 43 9.25 -6.68 -8.67
C ASP A 43 8.68 -5.40 -9.31
N PHE A 44 8.98 -4.23 -8.76
CA PHE A 44 8.61 -2.95 -9.36
C PHE A 44 9.26 -2.73 -10.73
N CYS A 45 10.49 -3.22 -10.95
CA CYS A 45 11.19 -3.11 -12.24
C CYS A 45 10.56 -3.99 -13.34
N GLN A 46 9.88 -5.09 -12.96
CA GLN A 46 9.13 -5.92 -13.91
C GLN A 46 7.92 -5.17 -14.50
N ILE A 47 7.31 -4.31 -13.67
CA ILE A 47 6.16 -3.47 -14.04
C ILE A 47 6.65 -2.20 -14.75
N LEU A 48 7.69 -1.56 -14.22
CA LEU A 48 8.26 -0.30 -14.70
C LEU A 48 9.57 -0.58 -15.45
N LYS A 49 9.43 -1.03 -16.70
CA LYS A 49 10.56 -1.50 -17.53
C LYS A 49 11.63 -0.44 -17.83
N ASP A 50 11.30 0.85 -17.62
CA ASP A 50 12.19 1.98 -17.87
C ASP A 50 13.10 2.32 -16.68
N ILE A 51 13.07 1.56 -15.58
CA ILE A 51 13.81 1.86 -14.36
C ILE A 51 14.66 0.65 -13.97
N THR A 52 15.93 0.88 -13.72
CA THR A 52 16.85 -0.17 -13.25
C THR A 52 16.65 -0.44 -11.75
N VAL A 53 17.02 -1.65 -11.30
CA VAL A 53 16.98 -2.01 -9.86
C VAL A 53 17.82 -1.05 -9.03
N HIS A 54 18.96 -0.59 -9.56
CA HIS A 54 19.80 0.39 -8.89
C HIS A 54 19.08 1.72 -8.69
N GLU A 55 18.44 2.27 -9.73
CA GLU A 55 17.66 3.50 -9.61
C GLU A 55 16.46 3.36 -8.66
N MET A 56 15.84 2.17 -8.60
CA MET A 56 14.75 1.90 -7.67
C MET A 56 15.24 1.90 -6.21
N ASN A 57 16.40 1.28 -5.95
CA ASN A 57 17.00 1.27 -4.61
C ASN A 57 17.39 2.68 -4.16
N GLU A 58 17.97 3.48 -5.04
CA GLU A 58 18.34 4.86 -4.71
C GLU A 58 17.09 5.73 -4.51
N LEU A 59 16.06 5.56 -5.34
CA LEU A 59 14.79 6.24 -5.14
C LEU A 59 14.18 5.91 -3.78
N GLU A 60 14.17 4.64 -3.37
CA GLU A 60 13.67 4.23 -2.05
C GLU A 60 14.45 4.90 -0.92
N ARG A 61 15.78 4.83 -0.99
CA ARG A 61 16.67 5.42 0.02
C ARG A 61 16.40 6.91 0.18
N GLU A 62 16.41 7.66 -0.91
CA GLU A 62 16.17 9.11 -0.91
C GLU A 62 14.77 9.44 -0.39
N TYR A 63 13.75 8.69 -0.82
CA TYR A 63 12.37 8.96 -0.41
C TYR A 63 12.16 8.75 1.09
N ILE A 64 12.73 7.68 1.67
CA ILE A 64 12.66 7.42 3.11
C ILE A 64 13.42 8.50 3.90
N GLN A 65 14.57 8.96 3.39
CA GLN A 65 15.31 10.07 4.00
C GLN A 65 14.50 11.37 4.00
N LEU A 66 13.85 11.71 2.89
CA LEU A 66 12.96 12.88 2.80
C LEU A 66 11.76 12.77 3.74
N LEU A 67 11.26 11.55 3.99
CA LEU A 67 10.24 11.29 5.00
C LEU A 67 10.76 11.35 6.44
N GLN A 68 12.07 11.56 6.65
CA GLN A 68 12.73 11.48 7.95
C GLN A 68 12.42 10.13 8.64
N PHE A 69 12.37 9.06 7.85
CA PHE A 69 12.00 7.71 8.29
C PHE A 69 10.58 7.59 8.89
N ASN A 70 9.73 8.61 8.78
CA ASN A 70 8.35 8.60 9.26
C ASN A 70 7.40 7.98 8.23
N VAL A 71 7.41 6.64 8.17
CA VAL A 71 6.52 5.86 7.31
C VAL A 71 5.15 5.57 7.92
N ASN A 72 4.97 5.84 9.22
CA ASN A 72 3.72 5.56 9.92
C ASN A 72 2.59 6.47 9.44
N VAL A 73 1.43 5.89 9.14
CA VAL A 73 0.21 6.63 8.82
C VAL A 73 -0.90 6.13 9.74
N GLY A 74 -1.25 6.94 10.74
CA GLY A 74 -2.35 6.62 11.63
C GLY A 74 -3.70 6.60 10.89
N SER A 75 -4.64 5.79 11.38
CA SER A 75 -5.95 5.59 10.75
C SER A 75 -6.74 6.90 10.59
N SER A 76 -6.61 7.84 11.53
CA SER A 76 -7.25 9.16 11.45
C SER A 76 -6.71 10.02 10.31
N ILE A 77 -5.39 9.98 10.08
CA ILE A 77 -4.76 10.67 8.96
C ILE A 77 -5.22 10.04 7.66
N TYR A 78 -5.12 8.72 7.53
CA TYR A 78 -5.60 8.02 6.33
C TYR A 78 -7.07 8.36 6.03
N ALA A 79 -7.96 8.28 7.03
CA ALA A 79 -9.37 8.59 6.88
C ALA A 79 -9.60 10.02 6.40
N LYS A 80 -8.90 11.01 6.98
CA LYS A 80 -8.96 12.41 6.54
C LYS A 80 -8.63 12.53 5.05
N TYR A 81 -7.47 12.02 4.63
CA TYR A 81 -7.05 12.06 3.22
C TYR A 81 -8.04 11.35 2.28
N TYR A 82 -8.56 10.20 2.70
CA TYR A 82 -9.53 9.46 1.92
C TYR A 82 -10.81 10.27 1.68
N PHE A 83 -11.38 10.86 2.74
CA PHE A 83 -12.60 11.65 2.63
C PHE A 83 -12.37 12.94 1.84
N ASP A 84 -11.26 13.64 2.06
CA ASP A 84 -10.90 14.86 1.32
C ASP A 84 -10.77 14.58 -0.18
N LEU A 85 -10.04 13.53 -0.56
CA LEU A 85 -9.88 13.14 -1.97
C LEU A 85 -11.20 12.70 -2.61
N ARG A 86 -12.05 12.00 -1.86
CA ARG A 86 -13.36 11.58 -2.36
C ARG A 86 -14.31 12.76 -2.55
N GLN A 87 -14.26 13.75 -1.65
CA GLN A 87 -15.02 14.99 -1.82
C GLN A 87 -14.52 15.77 -3.05
N LEU A 88 -13.20 15.93 -3.18
CA LEU A 88 -12.58 16.58 -4.34
C LEU A 88 -13.00 15.93 -5.67
N ALA A 89 -13.04 14.60 -5.73
CA ALA A 89 -13.48 13.89 -6.93
C ALA A 89 -14.97 14.08 -7.24
N LYS A 90 -15.84 14.09 -6.22
CA LYS A 90 -17.27 14.42 -6.40
C LYS A 90 -17.43 15.82 -7.00
N ASP A 91 -16.69 16.79 -6.45
CA ASP A 91 -16.74 18.18 -6.92
C ASP A 91 -16.24 18.30 -8.36
N ASN A 92 -15.28 17.45 -8.77
CA ASN A 92 -14.75 17.37 -10.12
C ASN A 92 -15.44 16.36 -11.04
N LYS A 93 -16.57 15.77 -10.63
CA LYS A 93 -17.35 14.78 -11.39
C LYS A 93 -16.55 13.55 -11.83
N ILE A 94 -15.51 13.18 -11.08
CA ILE A 94 -14.74 11.95 -11.27
C ILE A 94 -15.50 10.82 -10.58
N SER A 95 -15.96 9.83 -11.34
CA SER A 95 -16.67 8.67 -10.78
C SER A 95 -15.67 7.72 -10.13
N PHE A 96 -15.83 7.51 -8.82
CA PHE A 96 -15.25 6.36 -8.11
C PHE A 96 -16.32 5.27 -7.96
N PRO A 97 -15.93 3.99 -7.79
CA PRO A 97 -16.87 2.97 -7.36
C PRO A 97 -17.57 3.45 -6.08
N ASP A 98 -18.89 3.64 -6.14
CA ASP A 98 -19.63 4.31 -5.07
C ASP A 98 -19.69 3.51 -3.77
N GLU A 99 -19.38 2.22 -3.80
CA GLU A 99 -19.43 1.37 -2.62
C GLU A 99 -18.27 1.66 -1.66
N LEU A 100 -18.58 2.46 -0.64
CA LEU A 100 -17.95 2.30 0.66
C LEU A 100 -18.00 0.81 1.05
N LEU A 101 -16.95 0.31 1.71
CA LEU A 101 -17.06 -0.93 2.48
C LEU A 101 -18.15 -0.69 3.54
N THR A 102 -19.38 -1.14 3.27
CA THR A 102 -20.42 -1.14 4.29
C THR A 102 -20.00 -2.11 5.38
N LYS A 103 -20.53 -1.95 6.60
CA LYS A 103 -20.27 -2.91 7.68
C LYS A 103 -20.59 -4.33 7.25
N GLU A 104 -21.67 -4.53 6.48
CA GLU A 104 -22.05 -5.83 5.97
C GLU A 104 -21.01 -6.41 4.97
N LYS A 105 -20.46 -5.57 4.09
CA LYS A 105 -19.39 -5.98 3.16
C LYS A 105 -18.08 -6.28 3.87
N ALA A 106 -17.71 -5.47 4.86
CA ALA A 106 -16.54 -5.69 5.70
C ALA A 106 -16.63 -7.06 6.41
N ILE A 107 -17.76 -7.33 7.07
CA ILE A 107 -18.02 -8.61 7.76
C ILE A 107 -17.98 -9.78 6.77
N LYS A 108 -18.56 -9.63 5.57
CA LYS A 108 -18.55 -10.69 4.55
C LYS A 108 -17.14 -10.98 4.03
N LEU A 109 -16.32 -9.95 3.86
CA LEU A 109 -14.92 -10.08 3.45
C LEU A 109 -14.07 -10.72 4.54
N GLU A 110 -14.25 -10.32 5.80
CA GLU A 110 -13.61 -10.95 6.96
C GLU A 110 -13.98 -12.43 7.09
N ALA A 111 -15.27 -12.77 6.98
CA ALA A 111 -15.73 -14.16 7.00
C ALA A 111 -15.11 -15.00 5.87
N SER A 112 -14.99 -14.41 4.68
CA SER A 112 -14.38 -15.07 3.51
C SER A 112 -12.87 -15.26 3.69
N SER A 113 -12.17 -14.29 4.27
CA SER A 113 -10.75 -14.37 4.60
C SER A 113 -10.46 -15.43 5.67
N ILE A 114 -11.27 -15.47 6.75
CA ILE A 114 -11.16 -16.49 7.80
C ILE A 114 -11.38 -17.90 7.23
N ALA A 115 -12.39 -18.07 6.36
CA ALA A 115 -12.65 -19.36 5.72
C ALA A 115 -11.47 -19.81 4.85
N ASN A 116 -10.88 -18.90 4.07
CA ASN A 116 -9.74 -19.21 3.21
C ASN A 116 -8.48 -19.57 4.03
N ASN A 117 -8.23 -18.87 5.14
CA ASN A 117 -7.14 -19.19 6.07
C ASN A 117 -7.34 -20.54 6.77
N ARG A 118 -8.58 -20.94 7.10
CA ARG A 118 -8.87 -22.26 7.70
C ARG A 118 -8.63 -23.41 6.72
N LEU A 119 -8.90 -23.20 5.43
CA LEU A 119 -8.64 -24.20 4.39
C LEU A 119 -7.15 -24.43 4.13
N GLN A 120 -6.29 -23.49 4.52
CA GLN A 120 -4.83 -23.59 4.38
C GLN A 120 -4.14 -24.21 5.60
N GLN A 121 -4.86 -24.57 6.66
CA GLN A 121 -4.25 -25.27 7.80
C GLN A 121 -4.04 -26.77 7.47
N PRO A 122 -2.82 -27.31 7.64
CA PRO A 122 -2.57 -28.73 7.42
C PRO A 122 -3.40 -29.57 8.40
N LEU A 123 -3.96 -30.67 7.88
CA LEU A 123 -4.77 -31.62 8.65
C LEU A 123 -4.03 -32.05 9.93
N PRO A 124 -4.70 -32.07 11.10
CA PRO A 124 -4.07 -32.56 12.32
C PRO A 124 -3.66 -34.02 12.13
N ASN A 125 -2.39 -34.30 12.39
CA ASN A 125 -1.80 -35.64 12.36
C ASN A 125 -2.68 -36.59 13.17
N GLN A 126 -3.37 -37.52 12.50
CA GLN A 126 -4.01 -38.63 13.20
C GLN A 126 -2.89 -39.51 13.73
N SER A 127 -2.61 -39.38 15.03
CA SER A 127 -1.77 -40.29 15.79
C SER A 127 -2.33 -41.70 15.64
N ASN A 128 -1.60 -42.53 14.90
CA ASN A 128 -1.92 -43.95 14.72
C ASN A 128 -1.74 -44.66 16.07
N PRO A 129 -2.74 -45.37 16.62
CA PRO A 129 -2.53 -46.16 17.82
C PRO A 129 -1.71 -47.39 17.44
N ALA A 130 -0.49 -47.48 17.96
CA ALA A 130 0.31 -48.69 17.86
C ALA A 130 -0.40 -49.81 18.64
N HIS A 131 -1.04 -50.73 17.92
CA HIS A 131 -1.48 -52.01 18.43
C HIS A 131 -0.28 -52.97 18.46
N LEU A 132 -0.05 -53.52 19.66
CA LEU A 132 0.71 -54.73 20.04
C LEU A 132 2.21 -54.80 19.73
#